data_AF-A0A5C2T753-F1
#
_entry.id   AF-A0A5C2T753-F1
#
_cell.length_a   1.000
_cell.length_b   1.000
_cell.length_c   1.000
_cell.angle_alpha   90.00
_cell.angle_beta   90.00
_cell.angle_gamma   90.00
#
_symmetry.space_group_name_H-M   'P 1'
#
loop_
_entity.id
_entity.type
_entity.pdbx_description
1 polymer ?
#
loop_
_entity_poly.entity_id
_entity_poly.type
_entity_poly.pdbx_seq_one_letter_code
_entity_poly.pdbx_strand_id
1 'polypeptide(L)'
;MLAALRASACLPSAPKFPKHKGVAFFFVSTILTGMHPAPDQVPWLTFGFVAGHELRYSRSYAELIRCCTFEEPREAYEASSIPALFARHGIVSVARDRLFLDVMSGSPIVFKSVWSLKQYVDQVASASPDQPPLPEPAVMCDYGFGNCKNAEEWKLLDELYKKLFAKGEYGEMDPLALHAACIKGELLEFVKGFVKLSPWTAKYTRLLKNPYPLAMPVT
;
A
#
# COMPACT_ATOMS: atom_id res chain seq x y z
N MET A 1 -10.49 -46.04 -44.56
CA MET A 1 -11.53 -45.09 -45.03
C MET A 1 -12.70 -45.23 -44.07
N LEU A 2 -13.20 -44.25 -43.35
CA LEU A 2 -13.10 -42.79 -43.40
C LEU A 2 -13.31 -42.26 -41.97
N ALA A 3 -12.68 -41.12 -41.65
CA ALA A 3 -12.84 -40.38 -40.41
C ALA A 3 -14.27 -39.82 -40.25
N ALA A 4 -14.83 -39.86 -39.03
CA ALA A 4 -16.01 -39.09 -38.65
C ALA A 4 -15.61 -38.01 -37.63
N LEU A 5 -15.81 -36.76 -38.06
CA LEU A 5 -15.49 -35.53 -37.33
C LEU A 5 -16.22 -35.45 -35.98
N ARG A 6 -15.47 -35.13 -34.92
CA ARG A 6 -16.00 -34.38 -33.77
C ARG A 6 -15.53 -32.94 -33.89
N ALA A 7 -16.42 -32.07 -34.34
CA ALA A 7 -16.26 -30.63 -34.15
C ALA A 7 -16.47 -30.33 -32.66
N SER A 8 -15.37 -30.12 -31.93
CA SER A 8 -15.43 -29.44 -30.63
C SER A 8 -15.44 -27.95 -30.93
N ALA A 9 -16.61 -27.32 -30.81
CA ALA A 9 -16.73 -25.88 -30.88
C ALA A 9 -15.94 -25.28 -29.70
N CYS A 10 -14.86 -24.55 -29.99
CA CYS A 10 -14.26 -23.64 -29.03
C CYS A 10 -15.32 -22.64 -28.59
N LEU A 11 -15.76 -22.73 -27.34
CA LEU A 11 -16.46 -21.64 -26.68
C LEU A 11 -15.54 -20.41 -26.69
N PRO A 12 -16.01 -19.23 -27.10
CA PRO A 12 -15.21 -18.02 -27.00
C PRO A 12 -14.85 -17.79 -25.54
N SER A 13 -13.56 -17.59 -25.27
CA SER A 13 -13.10 -17.16 -23.95
C SER A 13 -13.86 -15.90 -23.55
N ALA A 14 -14.42 -15.89 -22.34
CA ALA A 14 -15.08 -14.72 -21.78
C ALA A 14 -14.20 -13.47 -21.96
N PRO A 15 -14.77 -12.30 -22.31
CA PRO A 15 -13.98 -11.09 -22.46
C PRO A 15 -13.20 -10.84 -21.17
N LYS A 16 -11.87 -10.73 -21.28
CA LYS A 16 -11.01 -10.35 -20.17
C LYS A 16 -11.42 -8.96 -19.72
N PHE A 17 -12.20 -8.86 -18.65
CA PHE A 17 -12.46 -7.58 -17.99
C PHE A 17 -11.11 -6.96 -17.65
N PRO A 18 -10.85 -5.68 -18.00
CA PRO A 18 -9.64 -4.99 -17.56
C PRO A 18 -9.62 -5.01 -16.03
N LYS A 19 -8.60 -5.61 -15.41
CA LYS A 19 -8.53 -5.80 -13.94
C LYS A 19 -8.79 -4.51 -13.17
N HIS A 20 -8.37 -3.37 -13.72
CA HIS A 20 -8.52 -2.05 -13.12
C HIS A 20 -9.98 -1.53 -13.13
N LYS A 21 -10.79 -1.91 -14.12
CA LYS A 21 -12.20 -1.48 -14.21
C LYS A 21 -13.04 -1.98 -13.04
N GLY A 22 -12.81 -3.23 -12.62
CA GLY A 22 -13.49 -3.81 -11.45
C GLY A 22 -13.11 -3.10 -10.14
N VAL A 23 -11.83 -2.76 -9.96
CA VAL A 23 -11.34 -2.05 -8.77
C VAL A 23 -11.89 -0.62 -8.72
N ALA A 24 -11.85 0.12 -9.84
CA ALA A 24 -12.41 1.47 -9.91
C ALA A 24 -13.93 1.48 -9.67
N PHE A 25 -14.67 0.51 -10.22
CA PHE A 25 -16.11 0.37 -9.98
C PHE A 25 -16.43 0.10 -8.51
N PHE A 26 -15.71 -0.85 -7.90
CA PHE A 26 -15.85 -1.16 -6.48
C PHE A 26 -15.57 0.09 -5.62
N PHE A 27 -14.46 0.78 -5.91
CA PHE A 27 -14.08 1.99 -5.19
C PHE A 27 -15.14 3.11 -5.28
N VAL A 28 -15.56 3.47 -6.49
CA VAL A 28 -16.58 4.51 -6.70
C VAL A 28 -17.88 4.16 -5.99
N SER A 29 -18.31 2.89 -6.06
CA SER A 29 -19.50 2.40 -5.34
C SER A 29 -19.34 2.56 -3.83
N THR A 30 -18.19 2.20 -3.26
CA THR A 30 -17.90 2.37 -1.82
C THR A 30 -17.97 3.83 -1.40
N ILE A 31 -17.43 4.76 -2.18
CA ILE A 31 -17.51 6.19 -1.84
C ILE A 31 -18.95 6.73 -1.95
N LEU A 32 -19.73 6.29 -2.96
CA LEU A 32 -21.12 6.72 -3.13
C LEU A 32 -22.04 6.28 -1.99
N THR A 33 -21.72 5.18 -1.30
CA THR A 33 -22.45 4.75 -0.09
C THR A 33 -22.04 5.51 1.17
N GLY A 34 -21.12 6.47 1.06
CA GLY A 34 -20.57 7.22 2.21
C GLY A 34 -19.52 6.45 3.00
N MET A 35 -19.06 5.32 2.48
CA MET A 35 -18.00 4.49 3.09
C MET A 35 -16.64 4.85 2.49
N HIS A 36 -15.59 4.21 2.99
CA HIS A 36 -14.26 4.22 2.39
C HIS A 36 -13.66 2.81 2.39
N PRO A 37 -12.60 2.57 1.60
CA PRO A 37 -11.93 1.28 1.61
C PRO A 37 -11.39 0.93 3.01
N ALA A 38 -11.41 -0.35 3.34
CA ALA A 38 -10.74 -0.90 4.53
C ALA A 38 -9.30 -1.36 4.17
N PRO A 39 -8.38 -1.49 5.15
CA PRO A 39 -6.98 -1.83 4.91
C PRO A 39 -6.70 -3.12 4.12
N ASP A 40 -7.58 -4.11 4.23
CA ASP A 40 -7.53 -5.39 3.52
C ASP A 40 -7.99 -5.30 2.06
N GLN A 41 -8.57 -4.18 1.66
CA GLN A 41 -9.11 -3.98 0.31
C GLN A 41 -8.08 -3.30 -0.59
N VAL A 42 -7.97 -3.76 -1.85
CA VAL A 42 -7.05 -3.20 -2.86
C VAL A 42 -7.13 -1.68 -3.02
N PRO A 43 -8.31 -1.02 -2.96
CA PRO A 43 -8.38 0.44 -3.05
C PRO A 43 -7.72 1.19 -1.90
N TRP A 44 -7.44 0.55 -0.76
CA TRP A 44 -6.73 1.19 0.36
C TRP A 44 -5.38 1.75 -0.08
N LEU A 45 -4.58 0.92 -0.74
CA LEU A 45 -3.29 1.31 -1.28
C LEU A 45 -3.46 2.07 -2.60
N THR A 46 -4.25 1.50 -3.52
CA THR A 46 -4.29 1.98 -4.91
C THR A 46 -5.05 3.31 -5.10
N PHE A 47 -5.88 3.73 -4.14
CA PHE A 47 -6.47 5.08 -4.11
C PHE A 47 -5.87 5.99 -3.03
N GLY A 48 -4.74 5.60 -2.42
CA GLY A 48 -3.94 6.47 -1.57
C GLY A 48 -4.41 6.60 -0.12
N PHE A 49 -5.41 5.82 0.32
CA PHE A 49 -5.92 5.86 1.70
C PHE A 49 -4.85 5.48 2.73
N VAL A 50 -3.92 4.60 2.35
CA VAL A 50 -2.76 4.24 3.17
C VAL A 50 -1.96 5.45 3.65
N ALA A 51 -1.99 6.61 2.97
CA ALA A 51 -1.25 7.81 3.39
C ALA A 51 -1.76 8.47 4.69
N GLY A 52 -2.89 8.04 5.27
CA GLY A 52 -3.25 8.32 6.67
C GLY A 52 -4.31 9.41 6.93
N HIS A 53 -4.90 10.01 5.89
CA HIS A 53 -6.00 10.97 6.05
C HIS A 53 -7.33 10.44 5.50
N GLU A 54 -7.75 9.25 5.94
CA GLU A 54 -8.89 8.49 5.43
C GLU A 54 -10.16 9.32 5.21
N LEU A 55 -10.63 10.01 6.26
CA LEU A 55 -11.86 10.81 6.19
C LEU A 55 -11.73 12.00 5.22
N ARG A 56 -10.55 12.62 5.16
CA ARG A 56 -10.27 13.73 4.26
C ARG A 56 -10.26 13.24 2.81
N TYR A 57 -9.57 12.13 2.54
CA TYR A 57 -9.52 11.54 1.20
C TYR A 57 -10.90 11.05 0.77
N SER A 58 -11.66 10.37 1.64
CA SER A 58 -13.04 9.96 1.37
C SER A 58 -13.92 11.14 0.98
N ARG A 59 -13.88 12.24 1.73
CA ARG A 59 -14.63 13.47 1.42
C ARG A 59 -14.23 14.07 0.07
N SER A 60 -12.93 14.17 -0.19
CA SER A 60 -12.43 14.68 -1.47
C SER A 60 -12.82 13.80 -2.65
N TYR A 61 -12.73 12.47 -2.52
CA TYR A 61 -13.23 11.56 -3.56
C TYR A 61 -14.75 11.67 -3.74
N ALA A 62 -15.51 11.83 -2.66
CA ALA A 62 -16.96 12.02 -2.74
C ALA A 62 -17.33 13.35 -3.42
N GLU A 63 -16.57 14.41 -3.19
CA GLU A 63 -16.70 15.68 -3.92
C GLU A 63 -16.39 15.48 -5.40
N LEU A 64 -15.26 14.84 -5.72
CA LEU A 64 -14.86 14.56 -7.09
C LEU A 64 -15.91 13.75 -7.86
N ILE A 65 -16.37 12.64 -7.29
CA ILE A 65 -17.33 11.71 -7.89
C ILE A 65 -18.69 12.38 -8.14
N ARG A 66 -19.08 13.39 -7.35
CA ARG A 66 -20.30 14.18 -7.61
C ARG A 66 -20.16 15.13 -8.79
N CYS A 67 -18.94 15.45 -9.20
CA CYS A 67 -18.64 16.42 -10.25
C CYS A 67 -18.14 15.79 -11.55
N CYS A 68 -18.04 14.47 -11.65
CA CYS A 68 -17.53 13.76 -12.82
C CYS A 68 -18.35 12.51 -13.15
N THR A 69 -18.23 12.03 -14.38
CA THR A 69 -18.79 10.72 -14.78
C THR A 69 -17.93 9.59 -14.21
N PHE A 70 -18.45 8.36 -14.17
CA PHE A 70 -17.65 7.19 -13.74
C PHE A 70 -16.38 6.95 -14.58
N GLU A 71 -16.40 7.35 -15.85
CA GLU A 71 -15.27 7.13 -16.76
C GLU A 71 -14.05 7.97 -16.37
N GLU A 72 -14.24 9.19 -15.89
CA GLU A 72 -13.14 10.09 -15.51
C GLU A 72 -12.24 9.53 -14.37
N PRO A 73 -12.77 9.13 -13.19
CA PRO A 73 -11.95 8.54 -12.13
C PRO A 73 -11.40 7.17 -12.53
N ARG A 74 -12.10 6.39 -13.37
CA ARG A 74 -11.59 5.11 -13.90
C ARG A 74 -10.36 5.35 -14.78
N GLU A 75 -10.45 6.24 -15.75
CA GLU A 75 -9.34 6.56 -16.66
C GLU A 75 -8.17 7.17 -15.90
N ALA A 76 -8.44 8.08 -14.96
CA ALA A 76 -7.40 8.66 -14.12
C ALA A 76 -6.71 7.61 -13.24
N TYR A 77 -7.46 6.61 -12.75
CA TYR A 77 -6.89 5.49 -12.01
C TYR A 77 -5.98 4.63 -12.89
N GLU A 78 -6.45 4.26 -14.08
CA GLU A 78 -5.67 3.45 -15.04
C GLU A 78 -4.40 4.18 -15.54
N ALA A 79 -4.46 5.51 -15.66
CA ALA A 79 -3.37 6.35 -16.14
C ALA A 79 -2.49 6.95 -15.03
N SER A 80 -2.66 6.54 -13.77
CA SER A 80 -1.87 7.08 -12.63
C SER A 80 -2.01 8.61 -12.46
N SER A 81 -3.16 9.18 -12.82
CA SER A 81 -3.38 10.63 -12.92
C SER A 81 -4.50 11.16 -12.02
N ILE A 82 -4.90 10.42 -10.98
CA ILE A 82 -5.90 10.87 -9.99
C ILE A 82 -5.56 12.24 -9.36
N PRO A 83 -4.30 12.54 -8.97
CA PRO A 83 -3.97 13.88 -8.46
C PRO A 83 -4.25 15.00 -9.46
N ALA A 84 -3.98 14.76 -10.76
CA ALA A 84 -4.28 15.72 -11.82
C ALA A 84 -5.79 15.90 -11.99
N LEU A 85 -6.57 14.81 -11.84
CA LEU A 85 -8.01 14.87 -11.83
C LEU A 85 -8.54 15.71 -10.66
N PHE A 86 -8.03 15.51 -9.43
CA PHE A 86 -8.38 16.37 -8.29
C PHE A 86 -8.08 17.84 -8.55
N ALA A 87 -6.90 18.15 -9.11
CA ALA A 87 -6.51 19.52 -9.44
C ALA A 87 -7.44 20.14 -10.48
N ARG A 88 -7.84 19.40 -11.52
CA ARG A 88 -8.78 19.84 -12.55
C ARG A 88 -10.14 20.24 -11.98
N HIS A 89 -10.60 19.54 -10.94
CA HIS A 89 -11.86 19.83 -10.26
C HIS A 89 -11.71 20.77 -9.05
N GLY A 90 -10.55 21.41 -8.86
CA GLY A 90 -10.34 22.39 -7.79
C GLY A 90 -10.19 21.82 -6.38
N ILE A 91 -9.99 20.51 -6.24
CA ILE A 91 -9.86 19.81 -4.95
C ILE A 91 -8.39 19.84 -4.52
N VAL A 92 -7.91 21.04 -4.18
CA VAL A 92 -6.48 21.35 -4.02
C VAL A 92 -5.87 20.72 -2.77
N SER A 93 -6.67 20.47 -1.73
CA SER A 93 -6.13 20.04 -0.44
C SER A 93 -5.41 18.69 -0.58
N VAL A 94 -6.04 17.69 -1.19
CA VAL A 94 -5.47 16.34 -1.38
C VAL A 94 -4.44 16.36 -2.51
N ALA A 95 -4.65 17.16 -3.56
CA ALA A 95 -3.72 17.29 -4.68
C ALA A 95 -2.35 17.87 -4.31
N ARG A 96 -2.18 18.44 -3.10
CA ARG A 96 -0.89 18.96 -2.59
C ARG A 96 -0.33 18.17 -1.42
N ASP A 97 -1.01 17.11 -1.00
CA ASP A 97 -0.56 16.27 0.09
C ASP A 97 0.63 15.42 -0.38
N ARG A 98 1.82 15.68 0.18
CA ARG A 98 3.07 15.02 -0.23
C ARG A 98 3.00 13.50 -0.13
N LEU A 99 2.39 12.97 0.94
CA LEU A 99 2.32 11.53 1.17
C LEU A 99 1.34 10.88 0.20
N PHE A 100 0.19 11.52 0.01
CA PHE A 100 -0.79 11.10 -1.00
C PHE A 100 -0.16 11.08 -2.40
N LEU A 101 0.50 12.17 -2.81
CA LEU A 101 1.15 12.27 -4.11
C LEU A 101 2.21 11.19 -4.32
N ASP A 102 2.96 10.86 -3.28
CA ASP A 102 3.96 9.80 -3.34
C ASP A 102 3.34 8.43 -3.60
N VAL A 103 2.28 8.06 -2.87
CA VAL A 103 1.51 6.83 -3.12
C VAL A 103 0.95 6.83 -4.54
N MET A 104 0.32 7.93 -4.95
CA MET A 104 -0.36 8.02 -6.24
C MET A 104 0.61 8.02 -7.43
N SER A 105 1.86 8.43 -7.25
CA SER A 105 2.89 8.38 -8.31
C SER A 105 3.19 6.95 -8.78
N GLY A 106 2.97 5.97 -7.91
CA GLY A 106 3.17 4.55 -8.18
C GLY A 106 1.89 3.78 -8.51
N SER A 107 0.73 4.35 -8.16
CA SER A 107 -0.56 3.70 -8.32
C SER A 107 -0.94 3.54 -9.79
N PRO A 108 -1.55 2.41 -10.22
CA PRO A 108 -1.90 1.23 -9.41
C PRO A 108 -0.87 0.10 -9.48
N ILE A 109 0.36 0.37 -9.93
CA ILE A 109 1.27 -0.66 -10.43
C ILE A 109 2.42 -0.94 -9.45
N VAL A 110 3.20 0.07 -9.07
CA VAL A 110 4.45 -0.10 -8.31
C VAL A 110 4.48 0.89 -7.17
N PHE A 111 4.53 0.39 -5.94
CA PHE A 111 4.59 1.21 -4.73
C PHE A 111 5.95 1.07 -4.06
N LYS A 112 6.39 2.12 -3.34
CA LYS A 112 7.48 1.97 -2.38
C LYS A 112 7.06 0.98 -1.31
N SER A 113 7.98 0.11 -0.90
CA SER A 113 7.72 -0.94 0.08
C SER A 113 7.22 -0.42 1.43
N VAL A 114 7.49 0.84 1.78
CA VAL A 114 6.95 1.46 3.00
C VAL A 114 5.42 1.57 2.99
N TRP A 115 4.82 1.72 1.80
CA TRP A 115 3.37 1.79 1.67
C TRP A 115 2.75 0.41 1.85
N SER A 116 3.38 -0.64 1.32
CA SER A 116 3.01 -2.04 1.62
C SER A 116 3.20 -2.37 3.11
N LEU A 117 4.28 -1.88 3.75
CA LEU A 117 4.49 -2.04 5.19
C LEU A 117 3.39 -1.35 5.99
N LYS A 118 3.06 -0.11 5.64
CA LYS A 118 2.00 0.63 6.34
C LYS A 118 0.66 -0.07 6.16
N GLN A 119 0.31 -0.50 4.95
CA GLN A 119 -0.91 -1.28 4.72
C GLN A 119 -0.94 -2.55 5.59
N TYR A 120 0.17 -3.29 5.66
CA TYR A 120 0.27 -4.46 6.53
C TYR A 120 0.01 -4.09 8.01
N VAL A 121 0.58 -2.99 8.50
CA VAL A 121 0.34 -2.51 9.87
C VAL A 121 -1.13 -2.16 10.09
N ASP A 122 -1.75 -1.45 9.15
CA ASP A 122 -3.18 -1.10 9.18
C ASP A 122 -4.05 -2.37 9.19
N GLN A 123 -3.71 -3.37 8.38
CA GLN A 123 -4.38 -4.68 8.35
C GLN A 123 -4.25 -5.43 9.66
N VAL A 124 -3.05 -5.48 10.26
CA VAL A 124 -2.85 -6.13 11.57
C VAL A 124 -3.67 -5.44 12.65
N ALA A 125 -3.85 -4.11 12.57
CA ALA A 125 -4.67 -3.36 13.51
C ALA A 125 -6.18 -3.64 13.36
N SER A 126 -6.65 -3.96 12.15
CA SER A 126 -8.06 -4.25 11.87
C SER A 126 -8.42 -5.74 11.80
N ALA A 127 -7.44 -6.64 11.78
CA ALA A 127 -7.66 -8.07 11.54
C ALA A 127 -8.30 -8.79 12.75
N SER A 128 -9.08 -9.82 12.44
CA SER A 128 -9.50 -10.82 13.43
C SER A 128 -8.30 -11.65 13.89
N PRO A 129 -8.21 -12.03 15.18
CA PRO A 129 -7.15 -12.92 15.68
C PRO A 129 -7.03 -14.25 14.93
N ASP A 130 -8.13 -14.72 14.33
CA ASP A 130 -8.19 -16.02 13.65
C ASP A 130 -7.59 -16.01 12.23
N GLN A 131 -7.39 -14.81 11.66
CA GLN A 131 -6.92 -14.63 10.29
C GLN A 131 -5.91 -13.48 10.22
N PRO A 132 -4.68 -13.68 10.73
CA PRO A 132 -3.65 -12.65 10.66
C PRO A 132 -3.24 -12.41 9.20
N PRO A 133 -3.06 -11.15 8.78
CA PRO A 133 -2.56 -10.83 7.45
C PRO A 133 -1.12 -11.31 7.31
N LEU A 134 -0.68 -11.50 6.07
CA LEU A 134 0.71 -11.78 5.74
C LEU A 134 1.30 -10.59 4.98
N PRO A 135 2.52 -10.14 5.32
CA PRO A 135 3.18 -9.05 4.63
C PRO A 135 3.64 -9.49 3.24
N GLU A 136 3.67 -8.55 2.31
CA GLU A 136 4.20 -8.79 0.96
C GLU A 136 5.70 -9.15 0.99
N PRO A 137 6.23 -9.84 -0.04
CA PRO A 137 7.65 -10.21 -0.10
C PRO A 137 8.62 -9.03 0.05
N ALA A 138 8.27 -7.85 -0.48
CA ALA A 138 9.07 -6.64 -0.29
C ALA A 138 9.14 -6.24 1.19
N VAL A 139 8.03 -6.34 1.92
CA VAL A 139 7.98 -6.04 3.36
C VAL A 139 8.79 -7.06 4.17
N MET A 140 8.73 -8.32 3.76
CA MET A 140 9.55 -9.39 4.34
C MET A 140 11.05 -9.09 4.24
N CYS A 141 11.50 -8.65 3.06
CA CYS A 141 12.90 -8.38 2.79
C CYS A 141 13.39 -7.06 3.42
N ASP A 142 12.63 -5.99 3.21
CA ASP A 142 13.08 -4.62 3.47
C ASP A 142 13.02 -4.26 4.95
N TYR A 143 12.03 -4.82 5.67
CA TYR A 143 11.66 -4.42 7.03
C TYR A 143 11.87 -5.51 8.08
N GLY A 144 12.51 -6.61 7.70
CA GLY A 144 13.08 -7.58 8.65
C GLY A 144 12.18 -8.74 9.03
N PHE A 145 10.95 -8.83 8.53
CA PHE A 145 10.06 -9.96 8.82
C PHE A 145 10.60 -11.29 8.27
N GLY A 146 11.35 -11.25 7.16
CA GLY A 146 12.06 -12.42 6.63
C GLY A 146 13.20 -12.92 7.52
N ASN A 147 13.65 -12.12 8.50
CA ASN A 147 14.67 -12.51 9.47
C ASN A 147 14.08 -13.13 10.75
N CYS A 148 12.76 -13.13 10.92
CA CYS A 148 12.09 -13.70 12.09
C CYS A 148 12.24 -15.23 12.10
N LYS A 149 12.59 -15.77 13.27
CA LYS A 149 12.73 -17.23 13.47
C LYS A 149 11.52 -17.86 14.17
N ASN A 150 10.67 -17.05 14.77
CA ASN A 150 9.52 -17.49 15.56
C ASN A 150 8.47 -16.38 15.66
N ALA A 151 7.31 -16.74 16.23
CA ALA A 151 6.17 -15.85 16.39
C ALA A 151 6.46 -14.69 17.36
N GLU A 152 7.34 -14.87 18.34
CA GLU A 152 7.70 -13.80 19.27
C GLU A 152 8.49 -12.68 18.58
N GLU A 153 9.38 -13.03 17.66
CA GLU A 153 10.12 -12.06 16.83
C GLU A 153 9.20 -11.35 15.84
N TRP A 154 8.24 -12.07 15.27
CA TRP A 154 7.22 -11.49 14.41
C TRP A 154 6.39 -10.43 15.15
N LYS A 155 5.86 -10.81 16.32
CA LYS A 155 5.11 -9.90 17.20
C LYS A 155 5.95 -8.69 17.62
N LEU A 156 7.25 -8.88 17.84
CA LEU A 156 8.15 -7.78 18.16
C LEU A 156 8.23 -6.74 17.02
N LEU A 157 8.27 -7.19 15.76
CA LEU A 157 8.24 -6.29 14.60
C LEU A 157 6.86 -5.67 14.37
N ASP A 158 5.77 -6.41 14.56
CA ASP A 158 4.42 -5.84 14.50
C ASP A 158 4.28 -4.67 15.48
N GLU A 159 4.68 -4.87 16.74
CA GLU A 159 4.62 -3.83 17.77
C GLU A 159 5.59 -2.67 17.50
N LEU A 160 6.73 -2.93 16.87
CA LEU A 160 7.67 -1.88 16.47
C LEU A 160 7.05 -0.95 15.42
N TYR A 161 6.54 -1.52 14.33
CA TYR A 161 6.02 -0.73 13.22
C TYR A 161 4.68 -0.07 13.55
N LYS A 162 3.81 -0.71 14.35
CA LYS A 162 2.63 -0.05 14.93
C LYS A 162 3.02 1.23 15.68
N LYS A 163 4.02 1.17 16.56
CA LYS A 163 4.50 2.34 17.32
C LYS A 163 5.10 3.42 16.43
N LEU A 164 5.85 3.03 15.39
CA LEU A 164 6.43 3.97 14.44
C LEU A 164 5.36 4.71 13.64
N PHE A 165 4.37 4.00 13.07
CA PHE A 165 3.32 4.64 12.28
C PHE A 165 2.35 5.45 13.13
N ALA A 166 2.04 5.03 14.37
CA ALA A 166 1.28 5.85 15.30
C ALA A 166 1.96 7.22 15.51
N LYS A 167 3.30 7.27 15.63
CA LYS A 167 4.04 8.54 15.69
C LYS A 167 3.97 9.35 14.38
N GLY A 168 3.88 8.68 13.24
CA GLY A 168 3.73 9.34 11.94
C GLY A 168 2.37 10.01 11.76
N GLU A 169 1.31 9.44 12.30
CA GLU A 169 -0.03 10.06 12.33
C GLU A 169 -0.03 11.38 13.11
N TYR A 170 0.84 11.51 14.13
CA TYR A 170 1.05 12.76 14.88
C TYR A 170 2.15 13.66 14.31
N GLY A 171 2.71 13.31 13.14
CA GLY A 171 3.70 14.12 12.43
C GLY A 171 5.14 13.99 12.94
N GLU A 172 5.44 13.06 13.85
CA GLU A 172 6.81 12.85 14.35
C GLU A 172 7.66 12.01 13.38
N MET A 173 7.09 10.99 12.73
CA MET A 173 7.81 10.04 11.87
C MET A 173 7.32 10.13 10.42
N ASP A 174 8.23 10.41 9.48
CA ASP A 174 7.92 10.46 8.06
C ASP A 174 8.09 9.08 7.39
N PRO A 175 7.03 8.45 6.84
CA PRO A 175 7.14 7.18 6.12
C PRO A 175 8.16 7.22 4.97
N LEU A 176 8.30 8.36 4.29
CA LEU A 176 9.26 8.50 3.21
C LEU A 176 10.71 8.54 3.72
N ALA A 177 10.93 9.07 4.92
CA ALA A 177 12.23 9.00 5.59
C ALA A 177 12.56 7.58 6.06
N LEU A 178 11.55 6.83 6.56
CA LEU A 178 11.72 5.41 6.88
C LEU A 178 12.11 4.59 5.65
N HIS A 179 11.46 4.82 4.50
CA HIS A 179 11.84 4.18 3.26
C HIS A 179 13.26 4.56 2.82
N ALA A 180 13.61 5.84 2.88
CA ALA A 180 14.96 6.29 2.54
C ALA A 180 16.03 5.64 3.44
N ALA A 181 15.78 5.54 4.75
CA ALA A 181 16.68 4.85 5.67
C ALA A 181 16.79 3.35 5.37
N CYS A 182 15.69 2.69 5.01
CA CYS A 182 15.69 1.30 4.56
C CYS A 182 16.64 1.09 3.36
N ILE A 183 16.49 1.90 2.31
CA ILE A 183 17.30 1.81 1.08
C ILE A 183 18.78 2.18 1.31
N LYS A 184 19.09 2.94 2.35
CA LYS A 184 20.47 3.26 2.75
C LYS A 184 21.11 2.19 3.66
N GLY A 185 20.36 1.17 4.09
CA GLY A 185 20.83 0.21 5.10
C GLY A 185 20.89 0.80 6.52
N GLU A 186 20.21 1.92 6.76
CA GLU A 186 20.22 2.68 8.02
C GLU A 186 18.97 2.43 8.89
N LEU A 187 18.22 1.36 8.60
CA LEU A 187 16.92 1.08 9.22
C LEU A 187 16.98 1.02 10.75
N LEU A 188 17.98 0.35 11.32
CA LEU A 188 18.16 0.25 12.77
C LEU A 188 18.38 1.64 13.41
N GLU A 189 19.22 2.48 12.82
CA GLU A 189 19.54 3.80 13.36
C GLU A 189 18.34 4.74 13.27
N PHE A 190 17.60 4.69 12.15
CA PHE A 190 16.35 5.44 12.02
C PHE A 190 15.36 5.06 13.12
N VAL A 191 15.12 3.77 13.33
CA VAL A 191 14.16 3.27 14.32
C VAL A 191 14.54 3.68 15.76
N LYS A 192 15.83 3.68 16.11
CA LYS A 192 16.32 4.12 17.43
C LYS A 192 15.95 5.58 17.75
N GLY A 193 15.81 6.43 16.73
CA GLY A 193 15.36 7.81 16.90
C GLY A 193 13.93 7.95 17.43
N PHE A 194 13.10 6.91 17.25
CA PHE A 194 11.68 6.96 17.58
C PHE A 194 11.28 6.02 18.72
N VAL A 195 11.94 4.86 18.85
CA VAL A 195 11.54 3.79 19.78
C VAL A 195 12.74 3.27 20.56
N LYS A 196 12.58 3.08 21.88
CA LYS A 196 13.56 2.40 22.73
C LYS A 196 13.56 0.89 22.43
N LEU A 197 14.71 0.36 22.03
CA LEU A 197 14.86 -1.05 21.62
C LEU A 197 15.20 -2.01 22.77
N SER A 198 15.61 -1.50 23.93
CA SER A 198 15.89 -2.31 25.12
C SER A 198 14.63 -3.01 25.64
N PRO A 199 14.72 -4.25 26.16
CA PRO A 199 15.94 -5.07 26.34
C PRO A 199 16.35 -5.86 25.08
N TRP A 200 15.66 -5.70 23.96
CA TRP A 200 15.78 -6.54 22.76
C TRP A 200 16.76 -5.99 21.71
N THR A 201 17.68 -5.09 22.08
CA THR A 201 18.58 -4.39 21.14
C THR A 201 19.33 -5.35 20.21
N ALA A 202 19.91 -6.44 20.73
CA ALA A 202 20.65 -7.41 19.92
C ALA A 202 19.73 -8.14 18.91
N LYS A 203 18.49 -8.42 19.32
CA LYS A 203 17.47 -9.05 18.47
C LYS A 203 17.04 -8.10 17.35
N TYR A 204 16.70 -6.85 17.66
CA TYR A 204 16.38 -5.85 16.64
C TYR A 204 17.55 -5.58 15.68
N THR A 205 18.79 -5.54 16.20
CA THR A 205 20.00 -5.38 15.36
C THR A 205 20.13 -6.48 14.31
N ARG A 206 19.71 -7.71 14.64
CA ARG A 206 19.67 -8.82 13.68
C ARG A 206 18.44 -8.74 12.77
N LEU A 207 17.27 -8.47 13.32
CA LEU A 207 16.01 -8.47 12.58
C LEU A 207 15.95 -7.36 11.53
N LEU A 208 16.47 -6.17 11.82
CA LEU A 208 16.39 -5.01 10.93
C LEU A 208 17.54 -4.94 9.91
N LYS A 209 18.31 -6.02 9.74
CA LYS A 209 19.25 -6.14 8.62
C LYS A 209 18.49 -6.42 7.34
N ASN A 210 18.80 -5.67 6.29
CA ASN A 210 18.21 -5.82 4.98
C ASN A 210 19.35 -5.86 3.92
N PRO A 211 19.08 -6.17 2.65
CA PRO A 211 20.13 -6.31 1.64
C PRO A 211 20.68 -4.97 1.13
N TYR A 212 20.24 -3.84 1.69
CA TYR A 212 20.61 -2.52 1.23
C TYR A 212 21.84 -1.93 1.96
N PRO A 213 22.58 -1.00 1.32
CA PRO A 213 22.43 -0.60 -0.08
C PRO A 213 22.82 -1.73 -1.02
N LEU A 214 22.05 -1.93 -2.09
CA LEU A 214 22.40 -2.90 -3.12
C LEU A 214 23.72 -2.46 -3.76
N ALA A 215 24.71 -3.37 -3.81
CA ALA A 215 25.94 -3.08 -4.53
C ALA A 215 25.61 -2.73 -5.98
N MET A 216 26.20 -1.66 -6.50
CA MET A 216 26.10 -1.35 -7.93
C MET A 216 26.56 -2.58 -8.73
N PRO A 217 25.84 -3.00 -9.78
CA PRO A 217 26.36 -4.01 -10.69
C PRO A 217 27.71 -3.51 -11.21
N VAL A 218 28.76 -4.30 -11.01
CA VAL A 218 30.04 -4.06 -11.70
C VAL A 218 29.73 -4.25 -13.19
N THR A 219 29.87 -3.16 -13.96
CA THR A 219 29.66 -3.15 -15.41
C THR A 219 30.89 -3.69 -16.13
#